data_AF-A0A0P1G9B0-F1
#
_entry.id   AF-A0A0P1G9B0-F1
#
_cell.length_a   1.000
_cell.length_b   1.000
_cell.length_c   1.000
_cell.angle_alpha   90.00
_cell.angle_beta   90.00
_cell.angle_gamma   90.00
#
_symmetry.space_group_name_H-M   'P 1'
#
loop_
_entity.id
_entity.type
_entity.pdbx_description
1 polymer ?
#
loop_
_entity_poly.entity_id
_entity_poly.type
_entity_poly.pdbx_seq_one_letter_code
_entity_poly.pdbx_strand_id
1 'polypeptide(L)' 'MATQTLKLNVKSGEKDGKNFWDRCGVVFVNTDDSGKITSINVKHSMFPDVDMVAFPRRDEDPVIE' A
#
# COMPACT_ATOMS: atom_id res chain seq x y z
N MET A 1 -16.61 2.26 9.13
CA MET A 1 -15.58 2.35 8.08
C MET A 1 -14.35 3.02 8.65
N ALA A 2 -13.29 2.26 8.91
CA ALA A 2 -12.05 2.78 9.47
C ALA A 2 -10.98 2.85 8.37
N THR A 3 -10.24 3.95 8.33
CA THR A 3 -9.10 4.11 7.42
C THR A 3 -7.82 4.16 8.26
N GLN A 4 -6.91 3.23 8.00
CA GLN A 4 -5.56 3.25 8.58
C GLN A 4 -4.58 3.82 7.55
N THR A 5 -3.65 4.67 8.00
CA THR A 5 -2.65 5.30 7.12
C THR A 5 -1.25 4.79 7.47
N LEU A 6 -0.53 4.27 6.49
CA LEU A 6 0.82 3.75 6.63
C LEU A 6 1.80 4.53 5.76
N LYS A 7 3.02 4.75 6.25
CA LYS A 7 4.09 5.34 5.42
C LYS A 7 4.61 4.25 4.48
N LEU A 8 4.69 4.56 3.18
CA LEU A 8 5.38 3.71 2.23
C LEU A 8 6.85 4.14 2.19
N ASN A 9 7.74 3.21 2.50
CA ASN A 9 9.17 3.44 2.43
C ASN A 9 9.81 2.42 1.50
N VAL A 10 10.84 2.85 0.77
CA VAL A 10 11.70 2.00 -0.04
C VAL A 10 13.06 1.87 0.64
N LYS A 11 13.67 0.69 0.61
CA LYS A 11 15.01 0.49 1.14
C LYS A 11 16.00 1.26 0.28
N SER A 12 16.66 2.26 0.84
CA SER A 12 17.63 3.12 0.13
C SER A 12 19.08 2.66 0.31
N GLY A 13 19.33 1.80 1.29
CA GLY A 13 20.63 1.18 1.47
C GLY A 13 20.71 0.25 2.67
N GLU A 14 21.88 -0.32 2.85
CA GLU A 14 22.24 -1.11 4.02
C GLU A 14 23.68 -0.78 4.40
N LYS A 15 23.92 -0.53 5.69
CA LYS A 15 25.27 -0.33 6.23
C LYS A 15 25.35 -0.91 7.63
N ASP A 16 26.40 -1.67 7.91
CA ASP A 16 26.65 -2.31 9.21
C ASP A 16 25.46 -3.13 9.71
N GLY A 17 24.76 -3.84 8.80
CA GLY A 17 23.57 -4.64 9.09
C GLY A 17 22.30 -3.83 9.40
N LYS A 18 22.33 -2.50 9.24
CA LYS A 18 21.16 -1.62 9.41
C LYS A 18 20.60 -1.21 8.05
N ASN A 19 19.29 -1.36 7.90
CA ASN A 19 18.56 -0.89 6.72
C ASN A 19 18.25 0.60 6.83
N PHE A 20 18.49 1.32 5.75
CA PHE A 20 18.08 2.71 5.57
C PHE A 20 16.87 2.76 4.64
N TRP A 21 15.95 3.66 4.94
CA TRP A 21 14.64 3.72 4.30
C TRP A 21 14.32 5.14 3.91
N ASP A 22 13.95 5.33 2.65
CA ASP A 22 13.47 6.60 2.13
C ASP A 22 11.96 6.54 2.01
N ARG A 23 11.29 7.61 2.44
CA ARG A 23 9.84 7.71 2.29
C ARG A 23 9.50 8.00 0.84
N CYS A 24 8.76 7.09 0.21
CA CYS A 24 8.35 7.21 -1.17
C CYS A 24 6.84 7.41 -1.35
N GLY A 25 6.04 7.30 -0.28
CA GLY A 25 4.60 7.51 -0.39
C GLY A 25 3.80 7.29 0.89
N VAL A 26 2.53 6.99 0.70
CA VAL A 26 1.56 6.65 1.75
C VAL A 26 0.57 5.61 1.23
N VAL A 27 0.17 4.70 2.11
CA VAL A 27 -0.85 3.68 1.86
C VAL A 27 -2.03 3.95 2.78
N PHE A 28 -3.23 3.94 2.23
CA PHE A 28 -4.49 4.01 2.97
C PHE A 28 -5.16 2.65 2.90
N VAL A 29 -5.39 2.03 4.07
CA VAL A 29 -6.08 0.76 4.19
C VAL A 29 -7.51 1.05 4.66
N ASN A 30 -8.49 0.75 3.82
CA ASN A 30 -9.89 0.97 4.14
C ASN A 30 -10.53 -0.34 4.57
N THR A 31 -11.24 -0.33 5.69
CA THR A 31 -11.96 -1.50 6.20
C THR A 31 -13.45 -1.25 6.34
N ASP A 32 -14.23 -2.33 6.27
CA ASP A 32 -15.61 -2.33 6.74
C ASP A 32 -15.68 -2.28 8.28
N ASP A 33 -16.90 -2.33 8.82
CA ASP A 33 -17.15 -2.25 10.26
C ASP A 33 -16.70 -3.51 11.03
N SER A 34 -16.49 -4.62 10.33
CA SER A 34 -15.93 -5.87 10.88
C SER A 34 -14.40 -5.90 10.82
N GLY A 35 -13.76 -4.87 10.26
CA GLY A 35 -12.31 -4.78 10.09
C GLY A 35 -11.77 -5.52 8.85
N LYS A 36 -12.63 -6.02 7.97
CA LYS A 36 -12.20 -6.64 6.71
C LYS A 36 -11.73 -5.55 5.75
N ILE A 37 -10.55 -5.74 5.15
CA ILE A 37 -10.02 -4.82 4.12
C ILE A 37 -10.97 -4.83 2.92
N THR A 38 -11.38 -3.64 2.49
CA THR A 38 -12.26 -3.42 1.33
C THR A 38 -11.50 -2.82 0.14
N SER A 39 -10.47 -2.02 0.41
CA SER A 39 -9.56 -1.47 -0.60
C SER A 39 -8.26 -0.99 0.04
N ILE A 40 -7.23 -0.87 -0.79
CA ILE A 40 -5.96 -0.24 -0.45
C ILE A 40 -5.69 0.84 -1.50
N ASN A 41 -5.60 2.10 -1.08
CA ASN A 41 -5.17 3.20 -1.95
C ASN A 41 -3.70 3.51 -1.71
N VAL A 42 -2.96 3.73 -2.79
CA VAL A 42 -1.53 4.06 -2.73
C VAL A 42 -1.31 5.43 -3.38
N LYS A 43 -0.63 6.32 -2.67
CA LYS A 43 -0.06 7.55 -3.25
C LYS A 43 1.44 7.44 -3.24
N HIS A 44 2.03 7.39 -4.43
CA HIS A 44 3.47 7.24 -4.62
C HIS A 44 4.06 8.51 -5.23
N SER A 45 5.17 9.00 -4.66
CA SER A 45 5.85 10.25 -5.07
C SER A 45 6.28 10.27 -6.54
N MET A 46 6.74 9.13 -7.08
CA MET A 46 7.08 9.00 -8.51
C MET A 46 5.87 9.07 -9.46
N PHE A 47 4.65 8.92 -8.96
CA PHE A 47 3.42 8.88 -9.76
C PHE A 47 2.35 9.81 -9.16
N PRO A 48 2.60 11.13 -9.12
CA PRO A 48 1.75 12.08 -8.40
C PRO A 48 0.32 12.16 -8.95
N ASP A 49 0.15 11.90 -10.25
CA ASP A 49 -1.12 12.04 -10.97
C ASP A 49 -1.80 10.69 -11.28
N VAL A 50 -1.35 9.61 -10.63
CA VAL A 50 -1.90 8.27 -10.83
C VAL A 50 -2.65 7.81 -9.59
N ASP A 51 -3.93 7.51 -9.74
CA ASP A 51 -4.74 6.87 -8.71
C ASP A 51 -4.49 5.36 -8.70
N MET A 52 -3.73 4.91 -7.71
CA MET A 52 -3.46 3.49 -7.49
C MET A 52 -4.40 2.94 -6.43
N VAL A 53 -5.17 1.92 -6.79
CA VAL A 53 -6.07 1.21 -5.88
C VAL A 53 -5.97 -0.30 -6.10
N ALA A 54 -5.95 -1.05 -5.01
CA ALA A 54 -6.08 -2.49 -5.00
C ALA A 54 -7.35 -2.89 -4.25
N PHE A 55 -8.02 -3.92 -4.74
CA PHE A 55 -9.19 -4.52 -4.11
C PHE A 55 -8.88 -5.95 -3.67
N PRO A 56 -9.52 -6.45 -2.60
CA PRO A 56 -9.47 -7.87 -2.28
C PRO A 56 -9.89 -8.71 -3.48
N ARG A 57 -9.19 -9.83 -3.67
CA ARG A 57 -9.50 -10.79 -4.72
C ARG A 57 -10.94 -11.29 -4.61
N ARG A 58 -11.63 -11.38 -5.75
CA ARG A 58 -12.92 -12.03 -5.91
C ARG A 58 -12.71 -13.45 -6.45
N ASP A 59 -13.65 -14.34 -6.18
CA ASP A 59 -13.57 -15.74 -6.62
C ASP A 59 -13.52 -15.87 -8.16
N GLU A 60 -14.07 -14.89 -8.88
CA GLU A 60 -14.09 -14.83 -10.34
C GLU A 60 -12.82 -14.21 -10.96
N ASP A 61 -11.91 -13.66 -10.14
CA ASP A 61 -10.71 -12.99 -10.66
C ASP A 61 -9.75 -14.03 -11.26
N PRO A 62 -9.27 -13.81 -12.50
CA PRO A 62 -8.32 -14.70 -13.14
C PRO A 62 -7.05 -14.81 -12.28
N VAL A 63 -6.55 -16.03 -12.09
CA VAL A 63 -5.22 -16.23 -11.51
C VAL A 63 -4.21 -15.75 -12.56
N ILE A 64 -3.60 -14.59 -12.33
CA ILE A 64 -2.46 -14.14 -13.12
C ILE A 64 -1.22 -14.49 -12.29
N GLU A 65 -0.51 -15.55 -12.69
CA GLU A 65 0.80 -15.92 -12.12
C GLU A 65 1.94 -15.11 -12.73
#